data_AF-A0A1L3ZVG5-F1
#
_entry.id   AF-A0A1L3ZVG5-F1
#
_cell.length_a   1.000
_cell.length_b   1.000
_cell.length_c   1.000
_cell.angle_alpha   90.00
_cell.angle_beta   90.00
_cell.angle_gamma   90.00
#
_symmetry.space_group_name_H-M   'P 1'
#
loop_
_entity.id
_entity.type
_entity.pdbx_description
1 polymer ?
#
loop_
_entity_poly.entity_id
_entity_poly.type
_entity_poly.pdbx_seq_one_letter_code
_entity_poly.pdbx_strand_id
1 'polypeptide(L)' 'MATSSGKLHRDVLARARGIASTRGCAAELELVGKHPKVVITRAGALVAKVPFAGSPKDADQTIKMLSRDIRRVLEAA' A
#
# COMPACT_ATOMS: atom_id res chain seq x y z
N MET A 1 -6.39 -1.78 24.96
CA MET A 1 -6.84 -2.81 23.99
C MET A 1 -6.67 -2.22 22.59
N ALA A 2 -5.54 -2.47 21.92
CA ALA A 2 -5.39 -2.03 20.53
C ALA A 2 -6.26 -2.94 19.67
N THR A 3 -7.30 -2.39 19.05
CA THR A 3 -8.18 -3.14 18.16
C THR A 3 -7.35 -3.76 17.04
N SER A 4 -7.56 -5.04 16.76
CA SER A 4 -6.75 -5.88 15.85
C SER A 4 -6.50 -5.22 14.48
N SER A 5 -7.44 -4.38 14.02
CA SER A 5 -7.34 -3.61 12.76
C SER A 5 -6.20 -2.59 12.74
N GLY A 6 -5.90 -1.92 13.86
CA GLY A 6 -4.87 -0.86 13.89
C GLY A 6 -3.45 -1.40 13.70
N LYS A 7 -3.18 -2.61 14.20
CA LYS A 7 -1.89 -3.29 14.01
C LYS A 7 -1.74 -3.72 12.55
N LEU A 8 -2.78 -4.33 11.99
CA LEU A 8 -2.78 -4.81 10.61
C LEU A 8 -2.55 -3.67 9.60
N HIS A 9 -3.16 -2.49 9.82
CA HIS A 9 -2.96 -1.32 8.98
C HIS A 9 -1.50 -0.85 8.97
N ARG A 10 -0.84 -0.84 10.14
CA ARG A 10 0.58 -0.50 10.24
C ARG A 10 1.47 -1.53 9.55
N ASP A 11 1.19 -2.82 9.73
CA ASP A 11 1.92 -3.91 9.06
C ASP A 11 1.84 -3.81 7.53
N VAL A 12 0.65 -3.57 6.98
CA VAL A 12 0.46 -3.37 5.53
C VAL A 12 1.23 -2.14 5.05
N LEU A 13 1.13 -1.00 5.76
CA LEU A 13 1.85 0.20 5.38
C LEU A 13 3.37 0.02 5.44
N ALA A 14 3.89 -0.64 6.48
CA ALA A 14 5.32 -0.92 6.62
C ALA A 14 5.83 -1.80 5.48
N ARG A 15 5.09 -2.85 5.11
CA ARG A 15 5.41 -3.71 3.96
C ARG A 15 5.37 -2.93 2.65
N ALA A 16 4.31 -2.15 2.42
CA ALA A 16 4.15 -1.33 1.23
C ALA A 16 5.30 -0.31 1.10
N ARG A 17 5.71 0.32 2.20
CA ARG A 17 6.88 1.21 2.27
C ARG A 17 8.18 0.50 1.94
N GLY A 18 8.40 -0.71 2.44
CA GLY A 18 9.57 -1.51 2.10
C GLY A 18 9.68 -1.73 0.59
N ILE A 19 8.58 -2.18 -0.04
CA ILE A 19 8.52 -2.43 -1.49
C ILE A 19 8.72 -1.12 -2.27
N ALA A 20 8.00 -0.07 -1.90
CA ALA A 20 8.08 1.23 -2.56
C ALA A 20 9.48 1.84 -2.45
N SER A 21 10.11 1.78 -1.27
CA SER A 21 11.42 2.36 -1.01
C SER A 21 12.53 1.71 -1.83
N THR A 22 12.47 0.38 -2.04
CA THR A 22 13.45 -0.30 -2.93
C THR A 22 13.39 0.18 -4.38
N ARG A 23 12.30 0.86 -4.75
CA ARG A 23 12.01 1.35 -6.10
C ARG A 23 12.00 2.89 -6.17
N GLY A 24 12.47 3.58 -5.12
CA GLY A 24 12.44 5.05 -5.06
C GLY A 24 11.03 5.66 -5.04
N CYS A 25 10.04 4.90 -4.57
CA CYS A 25 8.66 5.34 -4.40
C CYS A 25 8.35 5.56 -2.90
N ALA A 26 7.41 6.45 -2.60
CA ALA A 26 6.84 6.67 -1.28
C ALA A 26 5.51 5.93 -1.15
N ALA A 27 5.21 5.40 0.04
CA ALA A 27 3.96 4.71 0.34
C ALA A 27 3.26 5.32 1.56
N GLU A 28 1.97 5.53 1.42
CA GLU A 28 1.10 6.19 2.39
C GLU A 28 -0.22 5.44 2.54
N LEU A 29 -0.82 5.52 3.73
CA LEU A 29 -2.13 4.95 4.00
C LEU A 29 -3.16 6.07 4.05
N GLU A 30 -4.07 6.08 3.08
CA GLU A 30 -5.18 7.02 2.97
C GLU A 30 -6.44 6.40 3.58
N LEU A 31 -6.90 6.93 4.71
CA LEU A 31 -8.12 6.48 5.38
C LEU A 31 -9.30 7.33 4.89
N VAL A 32 -9.86 7.01 3.72
CA VAL A 32 -11.06 7.69 3.22
C VAL A 32 -12.30 6.99 3.76
N GLY A 33 -12.86 7.54 4.83
CA GLY A 33 -14.06 7.01 5.48
C GLY A 33 -13.81 5.62 6.09
N LYS A 34 -14.67 4.65 5.75
CA LYS A 34 -14.60 3.27 6.29
C LYS A 34 -13.64 2.34 5.51
N HIS A 35 -13.04 2.80 4.43
CA HIS A 35 -12.21 1.97 3.56
C HIS A 35 -10.78 2.51 3.46
N PRO A 36 -9.82 1.89 4.18
CA PRO A 36 -8.40 2.18 4.01
C PRO A 36 -7.94 1.96 2.56
N LYS A 37 -7.02 2.79 2.09
CA LYS A 37 -6.35 2.65 0.79
C LYS A 37 -4.86 2.84 0.97
N VAL A 38 -4.05 2.04 0.30
CA VAL A 38 -2.61 2.25 0.22
C VAL A 38 -2.31 3.00 -1.07
N VAL A 39 -1.63 4.14 -0.94
CA VAL A 39 -1.28 5.03 -2.04
C VAL A 39 0.24 5.00 -2.18
N ILE A 40 0.72 4.78 -3.41
CA ILE A 40 2.13 4.80 -3.75
C ILE A 40 2.36 5.95 -4.71
N THR A 41 3.33 6.79 -4.40
CA THR A 41 3.70 7.95 -5.21
C THR A 41 5.19 7.95 -5.51
N ARG A 42 5.59 8.47 -6.67
CA ARG A 42 6.98 8.68 -7.05
C ARG A 42 7.13 10.09 -7.58
N ALA A 43 8.00 10.89 -6.96
CA ALA A 43 8.25 12.29 -7.33
C ALA A 43 6.96 13.14 -7.52
N GLY A 44 5.95 12.92 -6.67
CA GLY A 44 4.66 13.63 -6.73
C GLY A 44 3.63 13.04 -7.70
N ALA A 45 3.98 12.02 -8.49
CA ALA A 45 3.05 11.30 -9.36
C ALA A 45 2.48 10.05 -8.68
N LEU A 46 1.19 9.79 -8.89
CA LEU A 46 0.52 8.58 -8.41
C LEU A 46 1.02 7.36 -9.20
N VAL A 47 1.57 6.37 -8.50
CA VAL A 47 2.06 5.11 -9.06
C VAL A 47 1.03 4.00 -8.88
N ALA A 48 0.48 3.86 -7.67
CA ALA A 48 -0.51 2.82 -7.39
C ALA A 48 -1.47 3.27 -6.30
N LYS A 49 -2.72 2.82 -6.36
CA LYS A 49 -3.74 3.05 -5.33
C LYS A 49 -4.58 1.81 -5.16
N VAL A 50 -4.40 1.10 -4.05
CA VAL A 50 -5.06 -0.19 -3.81
C VAL A 50 -5.90 -0.12 -2.53
N PRO A 51 -7.20 -0.45 -2.59
CA PRO A 51 -8.05 -0.53 -1.40
C PRO A 51 -7.64 -1.70 -0.51
N PHE A 52 -7.84 -1.52 0.80
CA PHE A 52 -7.54 -2.50 1.82
C PHE A 52 -8.70 -2.62 2.79
N ALA A 53 -9.36 -3.77 2.85
CA ALA A 53 -10.58 -3.98 3.64
C ALA A 53 -10.33 -4.32 5.12
N GLY A 54 -9.07 -4.34 5.58
CA GLY A 54 -8.76 -4.54 7.00
C GLY A 54 -8.72 -6.01 7.46
N SER A 55 -8.69 -6.98 6.54
CA SER A 55 -8.50 -8.40 6.87
C SER A 55 -7.10 -8.90 6.50
N PRO A 56 -6.55 -9.92 7.18
CA PRO A 56 -5.22 -10.47 6.86
C PRO A 56 -5.10 -11.03 5.43
N LYS A 57 -6.18 -11.62 4.89
CA LYS A 57 -6.21 -12.10 3.50
C LYS A 57 -6.14 -10.94 2.50
N ASP A 58 -6.92 -9.89 2.76
CA ASP A 58 -6.88 -8.66 1.96
C ASP A 58 -5.50 -8.01 2.01
N ALA A 59 -4.83 -8.01 3.17
CA ALA A 59 -3.49 -7.44 3.33
C ALA A 59 -2.48 -8.07 2.36
N ASP A 60 -2.42 -9.39 2.30
CA ASP A 60 -1.49 -10.09 1.41
C ASP A 60 -1.81 -9.82 -0.07
N GLN A 61 -3.09 -9.79 -0.42
CA GLN A 61 -3.56 -9.48 -1.76
C GLN A 61 -3.25 -8.02 -2.16
N THR A 62 -3.50 -7.06 -1.28
CA THR A 62 -3.17 -5.64 -1.46
C THR A 62 -1.67 -5.48 -1.72
N ILE A 63 -0.81 -6.11 -0.91
CA ILE A 63 0.65 -6.05 -1.08
C ILE A 63 1.10 -6.65 -2.42
N LYS A 64 0.51 -7.77 -2.84
CA LYS A 64 0.78 -8.38 -4.15
C LYS A 64 0.35 -7.48 -5.31
N MET A 65 -0.82 -6.85 -5.21
CA MET A 65 -1.30 -5.89 -6.21
C MET A 65 -0.38 -4.67 -6.29
N LEU A 66 -0.07 -4.05 -5.15
CA LEU A 66 0.86 -2.92 -5.07
C LEU A 66 2.22 -3.25 -5.68
N SER A 67 2.81 -4.40 -5.34
CA SER A 67 4.11 -4.80 -5.91
C SER A 67 4.05 -4.94 -7.43
N ARG A 68 2.94 -5.48 -7.96
CA ARG A 68 2.73 -5.64 -9.39
C ARG A 68 2.53 -4.30 -10.09
N ASP A 69 1.70 -3.41 -9.53
CA ASP A 69 1.44 -2.09 -10.11
C ASP A 69 2.68 -1.21 -10.08
N ILE A 70 3.41 -1.16 -8.96
CA ILE A 70 4.70 -0.46 -8.86
C ILE A 70 5.66 -0.98 -9.93
N ARG A 71 5.78 -2.31 -10.05
CA ARG A 71 6.66 -2.90 -11.08
C ARG A 71 6.22 -2.50 -12.48
N ARG A 72 4.93 -2.61 -12.79
CA ARG A 72 4.37 -2.28 -14.11
C ARG A 72 4.60 -0.82 -14.48
N VAL A 73 4.37 0.11 -13.55
CA VAL A 73 4.59 1.53 -13.79
C VAL A 73 6.07 1.85 -13.98
N LEU A 74 6.96 1.18 -13.25
CA LEU A 74 8.41 1.38 -13.38
C LEU A 74 9.01 0.70 -14.60
N GLU A 75 8.39 -0.37 -15.12
CA GLU A 75 8.77 -0.97 -16.40
C GLU A 75 8.19 -0.19 -17.59
N ALA A 76 7.18 0.67 -17.37
CA ALA A 76 6.55 1.50 -18.39
C ALA A 76 7.04 2.96 -18.42
N ALA A 77 7.92 3.36 -17.49
CA ALA A 77 8.46 4.72 -17.34
C ALA A 77 9.97 4.75 -17.58
#